data_AF-A0AAV4I317-F1
#
_entry.id   AF-A0AAV4I317-F1
#
_cell.length_a   1.000
_cell.length_b   1.000
_cell.length_c   1.000
_cell.angle_alpha   90.00
_cell.angle_beta   90.00
_cell.angle_gamma   90.00
#
_symmetry.space_group_name_H-M   'P 1'
#
loop_
_entity.id
_entity.type
_entity.pdbx_description
1 polymer ?
#
loop_
_entity_poly.entity_id
_entity_poly.type
_entity_poly.pdbx_seq_one_letter_code
_entity_poly.pdbx_strand_id
1 'polypeptide(L)'
;MEHVPTEFELADIEVGNRRHLLFFTKWQMDLLKNVRRWFVDATFKVVKAPFTQLWSVHTFVKADQETKQVPLAFALMSGKRRRDYQAVLRGLKGELERLHGEGASFDLEAVLADFEAAEWGAFRHVFPAVRSVVAIFTGVKLSSERYKS
;
A
#
# COMPACT_ATOMS: atom_id res chain seq x y z
N MET A 1 -12.15 24.98 -0.96
CA MET A 1 -10.92 24.18 -0.78
C MET A 1 -11.30 23.05 0.17
N GLU A 2 -12.12 22.11 -0.31
CA GLU A 2 -12.90 21.18 0.53
C GLU A 2 -12.99 19.84 -0.21
N HIS A 3 -11.84 19.26 -0.52
CA HIS A 3 -11.76 18.00 -1.29
C HIS A 3 -10.85 16.96 -0.63
N VAL A 4 -10.16 17.31 0.46
CA VAL A 4 -9.38 16.36 1.26
C VAL A 4 -10.15 16.15 2.56
N PRO A 5 -10.66 14.93 2.83
CA PRO A 5 -11.31 14.59 4.07
C PRO A 5 -10.43 14.96 5.28
N THR A 6 -11.05 15.50 6.34
CA THR A 6 -10.36 15.94 7.56
C THR A 6 -9.70 14.81 8.32
N GLU A 7 -10.05 13.56 8.01
CA GLU A 7 -9.59 12.35 8.68
C GLU A 7 -8.27 11.82 8.11
N PHE A 8 -7.66 12.49 7.13
CA PHE A 8 -6.36 12.09 6.61
C PHE A 8 -5.25 12.38 7.61
N GLU A 9 -4.61 11.31 8.07
CA GLU A 9 -3.39 11.34 8.86
C GLU A 9 -2.18 11.29 7.92
N LEU A 10 -1.12 11.98 8.34
CA LEU A 10 0.16 12.05 7.64
C LEU A 10 1.26 11.49 8.54
N ALA A 11 1.91 10.42 8.08
CA ALA A 11 3.17 9.97 8.64
C ALA A 11 4.33 10.47 7.76
N ASP A 12 5.30 11.13 8.38
CA ASP A 12 6.47 11.69 7.73
C ASP A 12 7.69 10.79 7.98
N ILE A 13 8.28 10.27 6.91
CA ILE A 13 9.27 9.20 6.96
C ILE A 13 10.56 9.66 6.30
N GLU A 14 11.63 9.74 7.07
CA GLU A 14 12.95 10.15 6.59
C GLU A 14 13.90 8.97 6.38
N VAL A 15 14.66 8.98 5.28
CA VAL A 15 15.67 7.97 4.93
C VAL A 15 16.92 8.65 4.39
N GLY A 16 17.86 9.00 5.27
CA GLY A 16 19.02 9.81 4.91
C GLY A 16 18.58 11.21 4.47
N ASN A 17 18.89 11.60 3.23
CA ASN A 17 18.47 12.88 2.66
C ASN A 17 17.13 12.82 1.87
N ARG A 18 16.35 11.76 2.08
CA ARG A 18 15.06 11.54 1.39
C ARG A 18 13.92 11.59 2.40
N ARG A 19 12.78 12.05 1.92
CA ARG A 19 11.53 12.17 2.68
C ARG A 19 10.40 11.49 1.92
N HIS A 20 9.57 10.74 2.64
CA HIS A 20 8.40 10.05 2.10
C HIS A 20 7.20 10.41 2.97
N LEU A 21 6.08 10.74 2.33
CA LEU A 21 4.86 11.16 3.01
C LEU A 21 3.81 10.07 2.85
N LEU A 22 3.43 9.42 3.94
CA LEU A 22 2.43 8.37 3.98
C LEU A 22 1.09 8.95 4.45
N PHE A 23 0.04 8.75 3.65
CA PHE A 23 -1.30 9.27 3.87
C PHE A 23 -2.30 8.13 4.02
N PHE A 24 -3.19 8.26 4.98
CA PHE A 24 -4.27 7.31 5.22
C PHE A 24 -5.33 7.91 6.14
N THR A 25 -6.49 7.25 6.25
CA THR A 25 -7.46 7.48 7.30
C THR A 25 -7.53 6.28 8.23
N LYS A 26 -8.04 6.48 9.45
CA LYS A 26 -8.28 5.37 10.39
C LYS A 26 -9.15 4.27 9.79
N TRP A 27 -10.22 4.63 9.07
CA TRP A 27 -11.10 3.66 8.41
C TRP A 27 -10.35 2.80 7.38
N GLN A 28 -9.43 3.41 6.62
CA GLN A 28 -8.61 2.65 5.68
C GLN A 28 -7.68 1.67 6.40
N MET A 29 -7.12 2.06 7.55
CA MET A 29 -6.27 1.19 8.37
C MET A 29 -7.05 0.03 9.00
N ASP A 30 -8.30 0.29 9.43
CA ASP A 30 -9.20 -0.75 9.91
C ASP A 30 -9.49 -1.80 8.83
N LEU A 31 -9.69 -1.37 7.58
CA LEU A 31 -9.81 -2.31 6.45
C LEU A 31 -8.50 -3.03 6.16
N LEU A 32 -7.39 -2.30 6.12
CA LEU A 32 -6.08 -2.82 5.71
C LEU A 32 -5.59 -3.97 6.61
N LYS A 33 -5.87 -3.88 7.92
CA LYS A 33 -5.56 -4.91 8.91
C LYS A 33 -6.25 -6.25 8.63
N ASN A 34 -7.49 -6.21 8.12
CA ASN A 34 -8.37 -7.37 8.00
C ASN A 34 -8.38 -7.99 6.60
N VAL A 35 -7.64 -7.42 5.64
CA VAL A 35 -7.60 -7.95 4.27
C VAL A 35 -6.40 -8.87 4.05
N ARG A 36 -6.67 -10.00 3.40
CA ARG A 36 -5.64 -11.03 3.17
C ARG A 36 -4.74 -10.77 1.97
N ARG A 37 -5.15 -9.85 1.09
CA ARG A 37 -4.43 -9.55 -0.16
C ARG A 37 -4.30 -8.06 -0.31
N TRP A 38 -3.07 -7.61 -0.51
CA TRP A 38 -2.78 -6.23 -0.88
C TRP A 38 -2.43 -6.16 -2.36
N PHE A 39 -2.97 -5.16 -3.03
CA PHE A 39 -2.64 -4.80 -4.40
C PHE A 39 -1.87 -3.51 -4.36
N VAL A 40 -0.69 -3.49 -4.96
CA VAL A 40 0.25 -2.39 -4.85
C VAL A 40 0.54 -1.84 -6.23
N ASP A 41 0.39 -0.52 -6.35
CA ASP A 41 0.61 0.21 -7.60
C ASP A 41 1.57 1.37 -7.35
N ALA A 42 2.56 1.49 -8.23
CA ALA A 42 3.52 2.58 -8.25
C ALA A 42 3.35 3.40 -9.53
N THR A 43 2.78 4.60 -9.40
CA THR A 43 2.58 5.51 -10.54
C THR A 43 3.64 6.63 -10.54
N PHE A 44 4.44 6.68 -11.61
CA PHE A 44 5.56 7.62 -11.74
C PHE A 44 5.19 8.94 -12.43
N LYS A 45 4.29 8.91 -13.42
CA LYS A 45 4.04 10.06 -14.32
C LYS A 45 3.27 11.21 -13.68
N VAL A 46 2.65 10.99 -12.52
CA VAL A 46 1.75 11.94 -11.86
C VAL A 46 2.44 12.84 -10.84
N VAL A 47 3.69 12.54 -10.47
CA VAL A 47 4.42 13.29 -9.45
C VAL A 47 5.51 14.16 -10.07
N LYS A 48 5.77 15.31 -9.43
CA LYS A 48 6.88 16.21 -9.76
C LYS A 48 7.91 16.19 -8.63
N ALA A 49 9.11 16.67 -8.94
CA ALA A 49 10.15 16.91 -7.93
C ALA A 49 9.54 17.68 -6.74
N PRO A 50 9.84 17.28 -5.49
CA PRO A 50 10.90 16.35 -5.10
C PRO A 50 10.51 14.85 -5.10
N PHE A 51 9.27 14.50 -5.43
CA PHE A 51 8.82 13.11 -5.41
C PHE A 51 9.07 12.40 -6.75
N THR A 52 9.35 11.10 -6.67
CA THR A 52 9.70 10.24 -7.81
C THR A 52 8.60 9.24 -8.15
N GLN A 53 7.75 8.92 -7.18
CA GLN A 53 6.56 8.07 -7.38
C GLN A 53 5.46 8.41 -6.39
N LEU A 54 4.22 8.14 -6.80
CA LEU A 54 3.10 7.88 -5.91
C LEU A 54 2.98 6.35 -5.79
N TRP A 55 3.19 5.84 -4.59
CA TRP A 55 3.04 4.45 -4.24
C TRP A 55 1.73 4.25 -3.50
N SER A 56 0.98 3.17 -3.75
CA SER A 56 -0.34 3.00 -3.17
C SER A 56 -0.68 1.55 -2.89
N VAL A 57 -1.37 1.31 -1.77
CA VAL A 57 -1.90 0.01 -1.36
C VAL A 57 -3.40 0.02 -1.53
N HIS A 58 -3.93 -1.03 -2.14
CA HIS A 58 -5.33 -1.20 -2.46
C HIS A 58 -5.82 -2.57 -2.01
N THR A 59 -7.14 -2.66 -1.87
CA THR A 59 -7.85 -3.94 -1.77
C THR A 59 -9.08 -3.92 -2.69
N PHE A 60 -9.70 -5.08 -2.88
CA PHE A 60 -11.01 -5.18 -3.51
C PHE A 60 -12.06 -5.44 -2.43
N VAL A 61 -13.08 -4.59 -2.37
CA VAL A 61 -14.24 -4.76 -1.50
C VAL A 61 -15.42 -5.17 -2.37
N LYS A 62 -16.16 -6.19 -1.93
CA LYS A 62 -17.45 -6.55 -2.53
C LYS A 62 -18.54 -5.69 -1.90
N ALA A 63 -19.25 -4.93 -2.72
CA ALA A 63 -20.44 -4.20 -2.33
C ALA A 63 -21.55 -4.59 -3.31
N ASP A 64 -22.60 -5.23 -2.79
CA ASP A 64 -23.69 -5.78 -3.58
C ASP A 64 -23.21 -6.75 -4.68
N GLN A 65 -23.53 -6.45 -5.94
CA GLN A 65 -23.16 -7.23 -7.13
C GLN A 65 -21.84 -6.75 -7.77
N GLU A 66 -21.16 -5.78 -7.16
CA GLU A 66 -19.95 -5.17 -7.72
C GLU A 66 -18.73 -5.40 -6.82
N THR A 67 -17.58 -5.57 -7.48
CA THR A 67 -16.28 -5.60 -6.80
C THR A 67 -15.58 -4.27 -7.11
N LYS A 68 -15.32 -3.47 -6.07
CA LYS A 68 -14.69 -2.16 -6.19
C LYS A 68 -13.29 -2.19 -5.61
N GLN A 69 -12.34 -1.64 -6.36
CA GLN A 69 -11.00 -1.39 -5.84
C GLN A 69 -11.05 -0.14 -4.95
N VAL A 70 -10.53 -0.25 -3.73
CA VAL A 70 -10.44 0.88 -2.80
C VAL A 70 -8.98 1.08 -2.38
N PRO A 71 -8.47 2.32 -2.46
CA PRO A 71 -7.15 2.63 -1.92
C PRO A 71 -7.21 2.73 -0.41
N LEU A 72 -6.21 2.16 0.25
CA LEU A 72 -6.12 2.07 1.71
C LEU A 72 -4.91 2.83 2.28
N ALA A 73 -3.87 3.04 1.49
CA ALA A 73 -2.73 3.88 1.89
C ALA A 73 -2.05 4.44 0.65
N PHE A 74 -1.49 5.64 0.77
CA PHE A 74 -0.73 6.30 -0.29
C PHE A 74 0.60 6.81 0.26
N ALA A 75 1.68 6.66 -0.49
CA ALA A 75 2.96 7.26 -0.16
C ALA A 75 3.51 8.09 -1.33
N LEU A 76 3.75 9.38 -1.10
CA LEU A 76 4.61 10.18 -1.98
C LEU A 76 6.05 9.91 -1.61
N MET A 77 6.83 9.31 -2.51
CA MET A 77 8.19 8.86 -2.22
C MET A 77 9.23 9.60 -3.06
N SER A 78 10.23 10.18 -2.40
CA SER A 78 11.38 10.85 -3.06
C SER A 78 12.51 9.89 -3.48
N GLY A 79 12.31 8.59 -3.29
CA GLY A 79 13.20 7.54 -3.76
C GLY A 79 12.52 6.19 -3.86
N LYS A 80 13.15 5.26 -4.58
CA LYS A 80 12.63 3.91 -4.86
C LYS A 80 13.67 2.80 -4.65
N ARG A 81 14.66 3.03 -3.79
CA ARG A 81 15.59 1.96 -3.39
C ARG A 81 14.86 1.04 -2.40
N ARG A 82 15.33 -0.19 -2.25
CA ARG A 82 14.79 -1.15 -1.28
C ARG A 82 14.65 -0.57 0.13
N ARG A 83 15.62 0.23 0.58
CA ARG A 83 15.57 0.91 1.89
C ARG A 83 14.42 1.91 2.01
N ASP A 84 14.03 2.57 0.91
CA ASP A 84 12.93 3.54 0.87
C ASP A 84 11.60 2.79 1.03
N TYR A 85 11.40 1.71 0.27
CA TYR A 85 10.23 0.83 0.44
C TYR A 85 10.17 0.21 1.84
N GLN A 86 11.30 -0.25 2.38
CA GLN A 86 11.33 -0.78 3.75
C GLN A 86 10.92 0.27 4.77
N ALA A 87 11.36 1.52 4.62
CA ALA A 87 10.98 2.59 5.53
C ALA A 87 9.48 2.91 5.45
N VAL A 88 8.93 3.04 4.24
CA VAL A 88 7.49 3.27 4.04
C VAL A 88 6.65 2.12 4.59
N LEU A 89 7.03 0.86 4.33
CA LEU A 89 6.33 -0.31 4.84
C LEU A 89 6.42 -0.43 6.37
N ARG A 90 7.56 -0.07 6.98
CA ARG A 90 7.68 -0.02 8.44
C ARG A 90 6.85 1.10 9.03
N GLY A 91 6.80 2.27 8.39
CA GLY A 91 5.92 3.37 8.79
C GLY A 91 4.45 2.93 8.76
N LEU A 92 4.02 2.31 7.65
CA LEU A 92 2.68 1.74 7.52
C LEU A 92 2.37 0.70 8.62
N LYS A 93 3.29 -0.22 8.90
CA LYS A 93 3.15 -1.21 9.98
C LYS A 93 3.05 -0.53 11.35
N GLY A 94 3.89 0.47 11.62
CA GLY A 94 3.90 1.23 12.87
C GLY A 94 2.60 1.99 13.09
N GLU A 95 2.03 2.60 12.05
CA GLU A 95 0.73 3.26 12.14
C GLU A 95 -0.42 2.29 12.39
N LEU A 96 -0.37 1.11 11.77
CA LEU A 96 -1.31 0.04 12.09
C LEU A 96 -1.20 -0.40 13.55
N GLU A 97 0.02 -0.64 14.06
CA GLU A 97 0.25 -1.01 15.46
C GLU A 97 -0.19 0.10 16.42
N ARG A 98 0.06 1.38 16.07
CA ARG A 98 -0.40 2.52 16.87
C ARG A 98 -1.92 2.58 16.98
N LEU A 99 -2.63 2.32 15.89
CA LEU A 99 -4.10 2.38 15.84
C LEU A 99 -4.78 1.14 16.44
N HIS A 100 -4.11 -0.02 16.38
CA HIS A 100 -4.71 -1.33 16.68
C HIS A 100 -4.10 -2.07 17.87
N GLY A 101 -3.07 -1.50 18.49
CA GLY A 101 -2.30 -2.10 19.57
C GLY A 101 -0.98 -2.72 19.10
N GLU A 102 0.02 -2.70 19.99
CA GLU A 102 1.32 -3.32 19.75
C GLU A 102 1.15 -4.83 19.48
N GLY A 103 1.84 -5.32 18.44
CA GLY A 103 1.73 -6.73 18.03
C GLY A 103 0.40 -7.06 17.34
N ALA A 104 -0.36 -6.07 16.86
CA ALA A 104 -1.57 -6.31 16.06
C ALA A 104 -1.30 -7.34 14.94
N SER A 105 -2.12 -8.39 14.91
CA SER A 105 -2.08 -9.38 13.82
C SER A 105 -2.57 -8.75 12.53
N PHE A 106 -1.88 -9.10 11.44
CA PHE A 106 -2.27 -8.74 10.08
C PHE A 106 -2.70 -10.02 9.36
N ASP A 107 -3.89 -10.00 8.77
CA ASP A 107 -4.37 -11.14 7.99
C ASP A 107 -3.68 -11.24 6.61
N LEU A 108 -2.66 -10.41 6.35
CA LEU A 108 -1.97 -10.33 5.07
C LEU A 108 -1.26 -11.65 4.72
N GLU A 109 -1.81 -12.35 3.73
CA GLU A 109 -1.26 -13.61 3.21
C GLU A 109 -0.45 -13.40 1.93
N ALA A 110 -0.87 -12.47 1.07
CA ALA A 110 -0.28 -12.26 -0.26
C ALA A 110 -0.24 -10.79 -0.70
N VAL A 111 0.78 -10.44 -1.48
CA VAL A 111 0.93 -9.12 -2.09
C VAL A 111 1.03 -9.29 -3.61
N LEU A 112 0.22 -8.53 -4.33
CA LEU A 112 0.27 -8.41 -5.77
C LEU A 112 0.81 -7.02 -6.10
N ALA A 113 1.97 -6.97 -6.75
CA ALA A 113 2.66 -5.71 -7.06
C ALA A 113 3.25 -5.77 -8.48
N ASP A 114 3.67 -4.63 -9.01
CA ASP A 114 4.50 -4.62 -10.22
C ASP A 114 5.82 -5.37 -9.97
N PHE A 115 6.45 -5.91 -11.02
CA PHE A 115 7.73 -6.62 -10.87
C PHE A 115 8.87 -5.62 -10.61
N GLU A 116 8.97 -5.15 -9.36
CA GLU A 116 10.08 -4.35 -8.87
C GLU A 116 10.81 -5.11 -7.74
N ALA A 117 12.02 -5.61 -8.03
CA ALA A 117 12.78 -6.44 -7.10
C ALA A 117 13.06 -5.75 -5.75
N ALA A 118 13.23 -4.42 -5.75
CA ALA A 118 13.46 -3.64 -4.55
C ALA A 118 12.24 -3.63 -3.62
N GLU A 119 11.05 -3.41 -4.18
CA GLU A 119 9.77 -3.44 -3.47
C GLU A 119 9.48 -4.85 -2.93
N TRP A 120 9.65 -5.87 -3.78
CA TRP A 120 9.46 -7.27 -3.40
C TRP A 120 10.38 -7.73 -2.27
N GLY A 121 11.63 -7.31 -2.32
CA GLY A 121 12.59 -7.55 -1.25
C GLY A 121 12.31 -6.76 0.03
N ALA A 122 11.56 -5.65 -0.06
CA ALA A 122 11.12 -4.89 1.10
C ALA A 122 9.93 -5.56 1.78
N PHE A 123 8.91 -5.99 1.02
CA PHE A 123 7.76 -6.74 1.57
C PHE A 123 8.19 -7.98 2.33
N ARG A 124 9.02 -8.83 1.71
CA ARG A 124 9.54 -10.05 2.37
C ARG A 124 10.35 -9.76 3.64
N HIS A 125 10.94 -8.58 3.75
CA HIS A 125 11.73 -8.20 4.91
C HIS A 125 10.88 -7.62 6.04
N VAL A 126 9.88 -6.78 5.72
CA VAL A 126 9.04 -6.10 6.73
C VAL A 126 7.86 -6.98 7.17
N PHE A 127 7.31 -7.78 6.26
CA PHE A 127 6.21 -8.70 6.50
C PHE A 127 6.65 -10.15 6.18
N PRO A 128 7.50 -10.76 7.02
CA PRO A 128 8.04 -12.10 6.75
C PRO A 128 6.98 -13.21 6.73
N ALA A 129 5.79 -12.97 7.30
CA ALA A 129 4.66 -13.90 7.27
C ALA A 129 3.93 -13.94 5.91
N VAL A 130 4.20 -12.99 5.01
CA VAL A 130 3.63 -12.98 3.65
C VAL A 130 4.12 -14.20 2.89
N ARG A 131 3.18 -15.04 2.45
CA ARG A 131 3.48 -16.30 1.76
C ARG A 131 3.95 -16.05 0.33
N SER A 132 3.40 -15.04 -0.33
CA SER A 132 3.74 -14.74 -1.71
C SER A 132 3.73 -13.24 -2.01
N VAL A 133 4.75 -12.81 -2.76
CA VAL A 133 4.75 -11.53 -3.47
C VAL A 133 4.84 -11.89 -4.94
N VAL A 134 3.78 -11.60 -5.69
CA VAL A 134 3.63 -12.01 -7.09
C VAL A 134 3.44 -10.82 -7.99
N ALA A 135 3.94 -10.94 -9.23
CA ALA A 135 3.77 -9.92 -10.23
C ALA A 135 2.31 -9.88 -10.67
N ILE A 136 1.76 -8.68 -10.78
CA ILE A 136 0.53 -8.47 -11.55
C ILE A 136 0.93 -8.66 -13.02
N PHE A 137 0.87 -9.89 -13.53
CA PHE A 137 0.93 -10.12 -14.96
C PHE A 137 -0.29 -9.41 -15.57
N THR A 138 -0.06 -8.55 -16.55
CA THR A 138 -1.03 -7.72 -17.26
C THR A 138 -1.99 -8.57 -18.12
N GLY A 139 -2.70 -9.50 -17.50
CA GLY A 139 -3.92 -10.16 -17.97
C GLY A 139 -5.08 -10.02 -16.97
N VAL A 140 -4.79 -9.61 -15.72
CA VAL A 140 -5.80 -9.40 -14.66
C VAL A 140 -6.38 -7.98 -14.68
N LYS A 141 -5.71 -7.01 -15.33
CA LYS A 141 -6.30 -5.67 -15.57
C LYS A 141 -7.53 -5.70 -16.50
N LEU A 142 -7.78 -6.84 -17.15
CA LEU A 142 -8.99 -7.15 -17.94
C LEU A 142 -9.94 -8.15 -17.25
N SER A 143 -9.59 -8.72 -16.09
CA SER A 143 -10.39 -9.81 -15.47
C SER A 143 -11.33 -9.35 -14.36
N SER A 144 -11.58 -8.04 -14.22
CA SER A 144 -12.79 -7.58 -13.51
C SER A 144 -14.09 -8.06 -14.18
N GLU A 145 -14.01 -8.61 -15.40
CA GLU A 145 -15.11 -9.28 -16.09
C GLU A 145 -15.29 -10.78 -15.77
N ARG A 146 -14.38 -11.42 -15.00
CA ARG A 146 -14.43 -12.87 -14.74
C ARG A 146 -14.80 -13.29 -13.31
N TYR A 147 -15.46 -12.41 -12.57
CA TYR A 147 -16.16 -12.76 -11.32
C TYR A 147 -17.68 -12.60 -11.46
N LYS A 148 -18.23 -12.96 -12.62
CA LYS A 148 -19.64 -13.32 -12.79
C LYS A 148 -19.75 -14.84 -12.92
N SER A 149 -20.00 -15.50 -11.81
CA SER A 149 -20.65 -16.82 -11.74
C SER A 149 -21.36 -16.93 -10.41
#